data_AF-A0A920NIJ6-F1
#
_entry.id   AF-A0A920NIJ6-F1
#
_cell.length_a   1.000
_cell.length_b   1.000
_cell.length_c   1.000
_cell.angle_alpha   90.00
_cell.angle_beta   90.00
_cell.angle_gamma   90.00
#
_symmetry.space_group_name_H-M   'P 1'
#
loop_
_entity.id
_entity.type
_entity.pdbx_description
1 polymer ?
#
loop_
_entity_poly.entity_id
_entity_poly.type
_entity_poly.pdbx_seq_one_letter_code
_entity_poly.pdbx_strand_id
1 'polypeptide(L)'
;MYLSKLFNKTLREAPAEAELPSHKLLLRAGLISTLATGLYSFTPLGWRVFQNIENIIREEMNHIDGQEIHLPALQPTEIWEKSGRFSGFGNVLFKLLDRRKRAFVLAPTHEEAVSNLAAQNLQSYRDLPILLYQFQRKFRDEPRSRGGLIRIREFTMKDAYSFDTDWAGLDHSYDRAFQAYTTIFERLEVSTMPVEADSGAIGGKDSQEFIFLSEYGEDSILHCSQCGYAANSEKATYAALDNAREPEKDLSDVATPGKETITDLSEFLGVGEQDIAKTVFYKADEKVIFAVVQGDHEVNETKLQNLLNTETLETLTNEQLQTMGLAVGYVSPIGIEDVYTIVDPAVVQSKNMIAGANREGFHLTNVNYGRDWKADLETDITLVKAGDQCPNCPEKLMLRTGIELGHIFKLGTAYSDTFDVKYLNNQGIEQFAVMGCYGIGVERVLAAIIEANSDEKGIIWPKEITPYQIHIVVINPEDLEIFKRY
;
A
#
# COMPACT_ATOMS: atom_id res chain seq x y z
N MET A 1 15.34 -28.99 -24.39
CA MET A 1 15.24 -27.97 -25.48
C MET A 1 16.63 -27.72 -26.02
N TYR A 2 16.82 -27.66 -27.34
CA TYR A 2 18.11 -27.25 -27.91
C TYR A 2 18.24 -25.74 -27.89
N LEU A 3 19.37 -25.20 -27.43
CA LEU A 3 19.60 -23.76 -27.35
C LEU A 3 19.46 -23.08 -28.73
N SER A 4 19.88 -23.73 -29.81
CA SER A 4 19.75 -23.22 -31.19
C SER A 4 18.31 -23.09 -31.69
N LYS A 5 17.35 -23.72 -31.02
CA LYS A 5 15.91 -23.62 -31.34
C LYS A 5 15.15 -22.73 -30.36
N LEU A 6 15.81 -22.28 -29.29
CA LEU A 6 15.21 -21.43 -28.28
C LEU A 6 15.10 -20.00 -28.83
N PHE A 7 13.90 -19.44 -28.84
CA PHE A 7 13.68 -18.02 -29.15
C PHE A 7 14.12 -17.16 -27.97
N ASN A 8 15.43 -17.01 -27.80
CA ASN A 8 16.03 -16.21 -26.73
C ASN A 8 17.29 -15.53 -27.25
N LYS A 9 17.52 -14.28 -26.84
CA LYS A 9 18.73 -13.55 -27.18
C LYS A 9 19.24 -12.84 -25.94
N THR A 10 20.43 -13.23 -25.48
CA THR A 10 21.11 -12.56 -24.37
C THR A 10 21.76 -11.27 -24.85
N LEU A 11 21.85 -10.28 -23.97
CA LEU A 11 22.58 -9.04 -24.20
C LEU A 11 23.88 -9.03 -23.39
N ARG A 12 24.95 -8.50 -23.99
CA ARG A 12 26.23 -8.32 -23.29
C ARG A 12 26.09 -7.29 -22.16
N GLU A 13 25.43 -6.18 -22.47
CA GLU A 13 25.18 -5.04 -21.58
C GLU A 13 23.67 -4.81 -21.47
N ALA A 14 23.19 -4.35 -20.31
CA ALA A 14 21.80 -3.97 -20.14
C ALA A 14 21.52 -2.66 -20.87
N PRO A 15 20.29 -2.45 -21.37
CA PRO A 15 19.86 -1.14 -21.86
C PRO A 15 19.97 -0.06 -20.77
N ALA A 16 20.27 1.17 -21.16
CA ALA A 16 20.58 2.27 -20.24
C ALA A 16 19.37 2.72 -19.40
N GLU A 17 18.16 2.51 -19.92
CA GLU A 17 16.88 2.80 -19.27
C GLU A 17 16.52 1.81 -18.15
N ALA A 18 17.24 0.69 -18.04
CA ALA A 18 17.06 -0.25 -16.95
C ALA A 18 17.90 0.18 -15.76
N GLU A 19 17.27 0.68 -14.70
CA GLU A 19 17.96 1.17 -13.49
C GLU A 19 18.15 0.06 -12.44
N LEU A 20 17.09 -0.68 -12.11
CA LEU A 20 17.12 -1.74 -11.09
C LEU A 20 17.91 -2.97 -11.53
N PRO A 21 18.63 -3.64 -10.60
CA PRO A 21 19.37 -4.87 -10.87
C PRO A 21 18.51 -5.96 -11.51
N SER A 22 17.31 -6.23 -10.98
CA SER A 22 16.39 -7.21 -11.54
C SER A 22 15.98 -6.88 -12.97
N HIS A 23 15.63 -5.62 -13.25
CA HIS A 23 15.25 -5.18 -14.59
C HIS A 23 16.41 -5.34 -15.59
N LYS A 24 17.63 -4.98 -15.19
CA LYS A 24 18.84 -5.19 -16.00
C LYS A 24 19.05 -6.67 -16.32
N LEU A 25 18.90 -7.55 -15.32
CA LEU A 25 19.09 -9.00 -15.49
C LEU A 25 17.98 -9.64 -16.34
N LEU A 26 16.72 -9.24 -16.14
CA LEU A 26 15.57 -9.68 -16.94
C LEU A 26 15.80 -9.42 -18.43
N LEU A 27 16.26 -8.22 -18.80
CA LEU A 27 16.56 -7.86 -20.18
C LEU A 27 17.84 -8.55 -20.70
N ARG A 28 18.92 -8.60 -19.91
CA ARG A 28 20.20 -9.21 -20.32
C ARG A 28 20.10 -10.71 -20.54
N ALA A 29 19.33 -11.42 -19.70
CA ALA A 29 19.08 -12.84 -19.85
C ALA A 29 18.08 -13.15 -20.98
N GLY A 30 17.45 -12.11 -21.55
CA GLY A 30 16.45 -12.23 -22.61
C GLY A 30 15.13 -12.79 -22.10
N LEU A 31 14.78 -12.61 -20.82
CA LEU A 31 13.55 -13.15 -20.23
C LEU A 31 12.32 -12.33 -20.62
N ILE A 32 12.50 -11.02 -20.77
CA ILE A 32 11.46 -10.08 -21.18
C ILE A 32 11.96 -9.13 -22.28
N SER A 33 11.02 -8.48 -22.94
CA SER A 33 11.27 -7.38 -23.88
C SER A 33 10.23 -6.28 -23.69
N THR A 34 10.68 -5.03 -23.62
CA THR A 34 9.80 -3.86 -23.47
C THR A 34 8.98 -3.64 -24.74
N LEU A 35 7.66 -3.64 -24.62
CA LEU A 35 6.74 -3.28 -25.72
C LEU A 35 6.41 -1.79 -25.70
N ALA A 36 6.14 -1.25 -24.51
CA ALA A 36 5.99 0.17 -24.21
C ALA A 36 6.28 0.41 -22.72
N THR A 37 6.24 1.67 -22.28
CA THR A 37 6.37 2.00 -20.85
C THR A 37 5.37 1.21 -20.01
N GLY A 38 5.87 0.40 -19.08
CA GLY A 38 5.05 -0.45 -18.22
C GLY A 38 4.33 -1.60 -18.93
N LEU A 39 4.75 -2.00 -20.14
CA LEU A 39 4.20 -3.13 -20.89
C LEU A 39 5.35 -4.03 -21.37
N TYR A 40 5.35 -5.30 -20.95
CA TYR A 40 6.45 -6.23 -21.20
C TYR A 40 5.95 -7.52 -21.88
N SER A 41 6.70 -7.95 -22.89
CA SER A 41 6.55 -9.28 -23.49
C SER A 41 7.48 -10.28 -22.81
N PHE A 42 6.99 -11.47 -22.50
CA PHE A 42 7.81 -12.57 -21.99
C PHE A 42 8.34 -13.46 -23.12
N THR A 43 9.61 -13.81 -23.07
CA THR A 43 10.19 -14.83 -23.96
C THR A 43 9.95 -16.24 -23.39
N PRO A 44 10.23 -17.34 -24.12
CA PRO A 44 10.03 -18.68 -23.60
C PRO A 44 10.75 -18.99 -22.29
N LEU A 45 11.91 -18.37 -22.01
CA LEU A 45 12.58 -18.57 -20.72
C LEU A 45 11.86 -17.85 -19.60
N GLY A 46 11.55 -16.55 -19.79
CA GLY A 46 10.83 -15.76 -18.79
C GLY A 46 9.46 -16.34 -18.50
N TRP A 47 8.73 -16.74 -19.55
CA TRP A 47 7.40 -17.34 -19.41
C TRP A 47 7.41 -18.65 -18.64
N ARG A 48 8.44 -19.50 -18.82
CA ARG A 48 8.57 -20.74 -18.02
C ARG A 48 8.75 -20.47 -16.54
N VAL A 49 9.61 -19.52 -16.17
CA VAL A 49 9.79 -19.14 -14.76
C VAL A 49 8.50 -18.56 -14.19
N PHE A 50 7.87 -17.65 -14.94
CA PHE A 50 6.59 -17.06 -14.58
C PHE A 50 5.53 -18.12 -14.28
N GLN A 51 5.37 -19.12 -15.16
CA GLN A 51 4.44 -20.24 -14.96
C GLN A 51 4.81 -21.13 -13.76
N ASN A 52 6.10 -21.33 -13.49
CA ASN A 52 6.53 -22.07 -12.31
C ASN A 52 6.16 -21.33 -11.02
N ILE A 53 6.28 -20.00 -10.98
CA ILE A 53 5.83 -19.17 -9.86
C ILE A 53 4.32 -19.30 -9.68
N GLU A 54 3.54 -19.19 -10.76
CA GLU A 54 2.09 -19.40 -10.68
C GLU A 54 1.74 -20.79 -10.13
N ASN A 55 2.48 -21.83 -10.50
CA ASN A 55 2.25 -23.18 -10.02
C ASN A 55 2.49 -23.32 -8.52
N ILE A 56 3.56 -22.71 -7.97
CA ILE A 56 3.79 -22.70 -6.52
C ILE A 56 2.65 -21.98 -5.80
N ILE A 57 2.26 -20.80 -6.29
CA ILE A 57 1.14 -20.05 -5.72
C ILE A 57 -0.15 -20.89 -5.77
N ARG A 58 -0.44 -21.53 -6.91
CA ARG A 58 -1.61 -22.40 -7.12
C ARG A 58 -1.63 -23.58 -6.15
N GLU A 59 -0.50 -24.25 -5.95
CA GLU A 59 -0.40 -25.37 -5.00
C GLU A 59 -0.77 -24.93 -3.59
N GLU A 60 -0.21 -23.83 -3.11
CA GLU A 60 -0.49 -23.31 -1.75
C GLU A 60 -1.93 -22.78 -1.59
N MET A 61 -2.49 -22.15 -2.64
CA MET A 61 -3.90 -21.75 -2.62
C MET A 61 -4.84 -22.96 -2.61
N ASN A 62 -4.52 -24.03 -3.34
CA ASN A 62 -5.29 -25.27 -3.32
C ASN A 62 -5.17 -26.00 -1.97
N HIS A 63 -4.02 -25.91 -1.29
CA HIS A 63 -3.84 -26.45 0.06
C HIS A 63 -4.76 -25.80 1.10
N ILE A 64 -5.22 -24.56 0.85
CA ILE A 64 -6.20 -23.88 1.68
C ILE A 64 -7.64 -23.98 1.14
N ASP A 65 -7.93 -25.02 0.37
CA ASP A 65 -9.24 -25.29 -0.27
C ASP A 65 -9.70 -24.20 -1.26
N GLY A 66 -8.75 -23.38 -1.75
CA GLY A 66 -9.01 -22.38 -2.77
C GLY A 66 -9.46 -23.02 -4.08
N GLN A 67 -10.47 -22.43 -4.71
CA GLN A 67 -10.99 -22.87 -6.01
C GLN A 67 -10.63 -21.86 -7.09
N GLU A 68 -9.86 -22.32 -8.09
CA GLU A 68 -9.45 -21.47 -9.21
C GLU A 68 -10.63 -21.17 -10.15
N ILE A 69 -10.90 -19.90 -10.37
CA ILE A 69 -11.89 -19.35 -11.29
C ILE A 69 -11.21 -18.43 -12.30
N HIS A 70 -11.97 -17.93 -13.27
CA HIS A 70 -11.47 -16.96 -14.25
C HIS A 70 -12.53 -15.91 -14.57
N LEU A 71 -12.29 -14.67 -14.16
CA LEU A 71 -13.20 -13.55 -14.33
C LEU A 71 -12.77 -12.65 -15.52
N PRO A 72 -13.72 -12.06 -16.26
CA PRO A 72 -13.39 -11.16 -17.37
C PRO A 72 -12.56 -9.94 -16.94
N ALA A 73 -11.58 -9.57 -17.77
CA ALA A 73 -10.82 -8.33 -17.62
C ALA A 73 -11.62 -7.10 -18.07
N LEU A 74 -12.45 -7.27 -19.09
CA LEU A 74 -13.32 -6.21 -19.62
C LEU A 74 -14.63 -6.25 -18.84
N GLN A 75 -14.91 -5.20 -18.07
CA GLN A 75 -16.04 -5.15 -17.16
C GLN A 75 -16.98 -3.98 -17.46
N PRO A 76 -18.30 -4.16 -17.34
CA PRO A 76 -19.27 -3.07 -17.47
C PRO A 76 -19.02 -1.97 -16.42
N THR A 77 -19.17 -0.69 -16.77
CA THR A 77 -19.00 0.39 -15.78
C THR A 77 -20.05 0.34 -14.68
N GLU A 78 -21.22 -0.23 -14.96
CA GLU A 78 -22.36 -0.28 -14.06
C GLU A 78 -22.04 -0.96 -12.71
N ILE A 79 -21.20 -2.00 -12.70
CA ILE A 79 -20.82 -2.66 -11.43
C ILE A 79 -19.86 -1.80 -10.61
N TRP A 80 -19.00 -1.00 -11.26
CA TRP A 80 -18.06 -0.09 -10.61
C TRP A 80 -18.73 1.19 -10.11
N GLU A 81 -19.75 1.65 -10.83
CA GLU A 81 -20.62 2.74 -10.38
C GLU A 81 -21.43 2.29 -9.16
N LYS A 82 -21.93 1.04 -9.16
CA LYS A 82 -22.65 0.46 -8.01
C LYS A 82 -21.82 0.45 -6.74
N SER A 83 -20.52 0.13 -6.84
CA SER A 83 -19.59 0.15 -5.70
C SER A 83 -19.04 1.55 -5.36
N GLY A 84 -19.32 2.57 -6.16
CA GLY A 84 -18.72 3.91 -6.05
C GLY A 84 -17.26 3.99 -6.52
N ARG A 85 -16.60 2.85 -6.78
CA ARG A 85 -15.17 2.79 -7.11
C ARG A 85 -14.85 3.27 -8.53
N PHE A 86 -15.85 3.44 -9.39
CA PHE A 86 -15.66 4.09 -10.70
C PHE A 86 -15.10 5.52 -10.57
N SER A 87 -15.60 6.27 -9.58
CA SER A 87 -15.11 7.61 -9.25
C SER A 87 -13.87 7.51 -8.36
N GLY A 88 -13.91 6.65 -7.33
CA GLY A 88 -12.82 6.51 -6.34
C GLY A 88 -11.46 6.12 -6.93
N PHE A 89 -11.41 5.31 -8.00
CA PHE A 89 -10.13 4.97 -8.67
C PHE A 89 -9.56 6.11 -9.54
N GLY A 90 -10.35 7.15 -9.82
CA GLY A 90 -9.91 8.32 -10.58
C GLY A 90 -9.29 7.98 -11.94
N ASN A 91 -8.08 8.49 -12.17
CA ASN A 91 -7.35 8.39 -13.44
C ASN A 91 -6.57 7.07 -13.61
N VAL A 92 -6.45 6.26 -12.56
CA VAL A 92 -5.76 4.96 -12.63
C VAL A 92 -6.62 3.91 -13.35
N LEU A 93 -7.94 4.12 -13.41
CA LEU A 93 -8.88 3.22 -14.07
C LEU A 93 -8.89 3.43 -15.59
N PHE A 94 -8.46 2.42 -16.35
CA PHE A 94 -8.62 2.41 -17.80
C PHE A 94 -10.10 2.35 -18.18
N LYS A 95 -10.56 3.36 -18.93
CA LYS A 95 -11.95 3.50 -19.41
C LYS A 95 -11.98 3.40 -20.94
N LEU A 96 -12.93 2.64 -21.48
CA LEU A 96 -13.08 2.47 -22.92
C LEU A 96 -14.55 2.40 -23.35
N LEU A 97 -14.80 2.68 -24.62
CA LEU A 97 -16.10 2.54 -25.25
C LEU A 97 -16.07 1.41 -26.28
N ASP A 98 -17.09 0.56 -26.30
CA ASP A 98 -17.27 -0.40 -27.39
C ASP A 98 -17.78 0.28 -28.68
N ARG A 99 -17.90 -0.47 -29.78
CA ARG A 99 -18.41 0.04 -31.06
C ARG A 99 -19.85 0.60 -31.01
N ARG A 100 -20.61 0.26 -29.97
CA ARG A 100 -21.97 0.75 -29.71
C ARG A 100 -22.00 1.88 -28.67
N LYS A 101 -20.82 2.40 -28.30
CA LYS A 101 -20.63 3.46 -27.28
C LYS A 101 -21.07 3.04 -25.87
N ARG A 102 -21.07 1.75 -25.55
CA ARG A 102 -21.22 1.29 -24.16
C ARG A 102 -19.88 1.41 -23.45
N ALA A 103 -19.91 1.89 -22.21
CA ALA A 103 -18.72 2.11 -21.41
C ALA A 103 -18.30 0.82 -20.70
N PHE A 104 -16.99 0.60 -20.67
CA PHE A 104 -16.35 -0.50 -19.97
C PHE A 104 -15.10 0.02 -19.27
N VAL A 105 -14.62 -0.81 -18.35
CA VAL A 105 -13.30 -0.65 -17.73
C VAL A 105 -12.45 -1.87 -18.01
N LEU A 106 -11.13 -1.68 -18.06
CA LEU A 106 -10.20 -2.79 -17.90
C LEU A 106 -9.91 -2.93 -16.41
N ALA A 107 -10.20 -4.12 -15.87
CA ALA A 107 -10.22 -4.39 -14.44
C ALA A 107 -8.82 -4.20 -13.79
N PRO A 108 -8.67 -3.26 -12.83
CA PRO A 108 -7.47 -3.17 -11.99
C PRO A 108 -7.48 -4.19 -10.83
N THR A 109 -8.66 -4.74 -10.52
CA THR A 109 -9.00 -5.76 -9.51
C THR A 109 -10.43 -6.27 -9.77
N HIS A 110 -10.95 -7.21 -8.97
CA HIS A 110 -12.20 -7.95 -9.28
C HIS A 110 -13.20 -8.08 -8.12
N GLU A 111 -13.15 -7.26 -7.07
CA GLU A 111 -14.11 -7.35 -5.95
C GLU A 111 -15.58 -7.26 -6.41
N GLU A 112 -15.91 -6.37 -7.35
CA GLU A 112 -17.25 -6.23 -7.92
C GLU A 112 -17.67 -7.46 -8.73
N ALA A 113 -16.77 -7.95 -9.59
CA ALA A 113 -17.06 -9.05 -10.49
C ALA A 113 -17.25 -10.37 -9.73
N VAL A 114 -16.42 -10.64 -8.72
CA VAL A 114 -16.55 -11.83 -7.88
C VAL A 114 -17.79 -11.75 -6.98
N SER A 115 -18.11 -10.58 -6.43
CA SER A 115 -19.33 -10.40 -5.62
C SER A 115 -20.58 -10.62 -6.45
N ASN A 116 -20.61 -10.09 -7.67
CA ASN A 116 -21.71 -10.32 -8.60
C ASN A 116 -21.86 -11.80 -9.00
N LEU A 117 -20.76 -12.56 -9.12
CA LEU A 117 -20.79 -14.00 -9.33
C LEU A 117 -21.29 -14.73 -8.07
N ALA A 118 -20.79 -14.35 -6.90
CA ALA A 118 -21.12 -14.97 -5.62
C ALA A 118 -22.61 -14.82 -5.29
N ALA A 119 -23.21 -13.64 -5.52
CA ALA A 119 -24.64 -13.38 -5.30
C ALA A 119 -25.57 -14.33 -6.10
N GLN A 120 -25.10 -14.89 -7.21
CA GLN A 120 -25.88 -15.83 -8.03
C GLN A 120 -25.77 -17.28 -7.55
N ASN A 121 -24.74 -17.61 -6.78
CA ASN A 121 -24.37 -18.99 -6.46
C ASN A 121 -24.43 -19.32 -4.97
N LEU A 122 -24.32 -18.33 -4.09
CA LEU A 122 -24.39 -18.50 -2.64
C LEU A 122 -25.81 -18.23 -2.16
N GLN A 123 -26.41 -19.20 -1.46
CA GLN A 123 -27.79 -19.08 -0.97
C GLN A 123 -27.95 -19.57 0.48
N SER A 124 -27.08 -20.45 0.96
CA SER A 124 -27.17 -21.06 2.28
C SER A 124 -25.84 -20.96 3.03
N TYR A 125 -25.89 -20.95 4.36
CA TYR A 125 -24.70 -21.09 5.19
C TYR A 125 -23.90 -22.37 4.91
N ARG A 126 -24.51 -23.36 4.26
CA ARG A 126 -23.84 -24.61 3.84
C ARG A 126 -22.93 -24.44 2.63
N ASP A 127 -23.08 -23.35 1.89
CA ASP A 127 -22.21 -22.98 0.78
C ASP A 127 -20.95 -22.25 1.28
N LEU A 128 -20.89 -21.94 2.59
CA LEU A 128 -19.86 -21.13 3.24
C LEU A 128 -19.13 -21.94 4.34
N PRO A 129 -17.84 -21.65 4.60
CA PRO A 129 -17.01 -20.68 3.89
C PRO A 129 -16.56 -21.19 2.51
N ILE A 130 -16.26 -20.27 1.60
CA ILE A 130 -15.68 -20.57 0.29
C ILE A 130 -14.56 -19.60 -0.04
N LEU A 131 -13.49 -20.10 -0.66
CA LEU A 131 -12.36 -19.31 -1.13
C LEU A 131 -12.23 -19.49 -2.64
N LEU A 132 -12.38 -18.40 -3.38
CA LEU A 132 -12.24 -18.36 -4.83
C LEU A 132 -10.96 -17.58 -5.18
N TYR A 133 -10.19 -18.02 -6.17
CA TYR A 133 -9.02 -17.26 -6.63
C TYR A 133 -8.82 -17.36 -8.13
N GLN A 134 -8.04 -16.47 -8.72
CA GLN A 134 -7.69 -16.53 -10.14
C GLN A 134 -6.26 -16.04 -10.38
N PHE A 135 -5.65 -16.45 -11.48
CA PHE A 135 -4.53 -15.74 -12.09
C PHE A 135 -5.05 -14.99 -13.31
N GLN A 136 -5.01 -13.67 -13.28
CA GLN A 136 -5.64 -12.87 -14.32
C GLN A 136 -4.92 -11.53 -14.52
N ARG A 137 -4.98 -11.04 -15.77
CA ARG A 137 -4.38 -9.78 -16.19
C ARG A 137 -5.15 -8.55 -15.70
N LYS A 138 -4.49 -7.78 -14.85
CA LYS A 138 -4.92 -6.49 -14.31
C LYS A 138 -4.35 -5.33 -15.12
N PHE A 139 -5.11 -4.24 -15.13
CA PHE A 139 -4.77 -3.03 -15.86
C PHE A 139 -4.89 -1.81 -14.94
N ARG A 140 -3.78 -1.09 -14.75
CA ARG A 140 -3.73 0.15 -13.96
C ARG A 140 -3.00 1.20 -14.79
N ASP A 141 -3.60 2.36 -15.04
CA ASP A 141 -2.94 3.44 -15.79
C ASP A 141 -1.98 4.21 -14.88
N GLU A 142 -0.94 3.51 -14.44
CA GLU A 142 0.07 4.02 -13.54
C GLU A 142 0.73 5.28 -14.13
N PRO A 143 0.70 6.44 -13.44
CA PRO A 143 1.24 7.68 -13.97
C PRO A 143 2.75 7.60 -14.22
N ARG A 144 3.43 6.70 -13.50
CA ARG A 144 4.85 6.39 -13.67
C ARG A 144 5.08 4.89 -13.51
N SER A 145 5.31 4.19 -14.62
CA SER A 145 5.83 2.81 -14.58
C SER A 145 7.35 2.85 -14.39
N ARG A 146 7.85 2.16 -13.36
CA ARG A 146 9.27 2.14 -13.01
C ARG A 146 9.70 0.75 -12.55
N GLY A 147 11.00 0.51 -12.63
CA GLY A 147 11.62 -0.68 -12.07
C GLY A 147 11.40 -1.99 -12.81
N GLY A 148 11.20 -1.95 -14.12
CA GLY A 148 10.96 -3.17 -14.88
C GLY A 148 9.59 -3.73 -14.54
N LEU A 149 9.57 -4.90 -13.90
CA LEU A 149 8.33 -5.61 -13.54
C LEU A 149 7.74 -5.21 -12.17
N ILE A 150 8.35 -4.23 -11.48
CA ILE A 150 7.91 -3.82 -10.15
C ILE A 150 6.61 -3.00 -10.20
N ARG A 151 6.55 -1.96 -11.04
CA ARG A 151 5.38 -1.09 -11.20
C ARG A 151 5.06 -0.88 -12.67
N ILE A 152 4.03 -1.57 -13.16
CA ILE A 152 3.68 -1.67 -14.58
C ILE A 152 2.17 -1.48 -14.80
N ARG A 153 1.76 -1.23 -16.05
CA ARG A 153 0.37 -0.93 -16.40
C ARG A 153 -0.48 -2.16 -16.70
N GLU A 154 0.17 -3.20 -17.20
CA GLU A 154 -0.44 -4.51 -17.46
C GLU A 154 0.37 -5.57 -16.72
N PHE A 155 -0.26 -6.27 -15.79
CA PHE A 155 0.38 -7.30 -14.96
C PHE A 155 -0.61 -8.38 -14.56
N THR A 156 -0.10 -9.53 -14.18
CA THR A 156 -0.87 -10.66 -13.68
C THR A 156 -0.87 -10.61 -12.16
N MET A 157 -2.07 -10.62 -11.62
CA MET A 157 -2.26 -10.76 -10.19
C MET A 157 -2.92 -12.11 -9.94
N LYS A 158 -2.41 -12.82 -8.93
CA LYS A 158 -3.23 -13.80 -8.23
C LYS A 158 -4.09 -13.01 -7.26
N ASP A 159 -5.38 -12.94 -7.49
CA ASP A 159 -6.36 -12.34 -6.58
C ASP A 159 -7.33 -13.41 -6.10
N ALA A 160 -7.57 -13.43 -4.79
CA ALA A 160 -8.43 -14.38 -4.12
C ALA A 160 -9.44 -13.67 -3.22
N TYR A 161 -10.58 -14.30 -2.99
CA TYR A 161 -11.72 -13.73 -2.27
C TYR A 161 -12.37 -14.82 -1.42
N SER A 162 -12.43 -14.61 -0.10
CA SER A 162 -13.21 -15.48 0.78
C SER A 162 -14.59 -14.90 1.02
N PHE A 163 -15.57 -15.79 1.15
CA PHE A 163 -16.90 -15.48 1.64
C PHE A 163 -17.16 -16.36 2.84
N ASP A 164 -17.46 -15.72 3.96
CA ASP A 164 -17.54 -16.33 5.28
C ASP A 164 -18.91 -16.04 5.91
N THR A 165 -19.33 -16.88 6.86
CA THR A 165 -20.64 -16.71 7.51
C THR A 165 -20.65 -15.54 8.50
N ASP A 166 -19.53 -15.29 9.17
CA ASP A 166 -19.37 -14.24 10.17
C ASP A 166 -17.91 -13.74 10.21
N TRP A 167 -17.66 -12.78 11.11
CA TRP A 167 -16.33 -12.20 11.30
C TRP A 167 -15.29 -13.21 11.79
N ALA A 168 -15.68 -14.20 12.58
CA ALA A 168 -14.76 -15.24 13.06
C ALA A 168 -14.36 -16.20 11.92
N GLY A 169 -15.30 -16.48 11.00
CA GLY A 169 -15.01 -17.19 9.76
C GLY A 169 -14.03 -16.41 8.88
N LEU A 170 -14.23 -15.09 8.75
CA LEU A 170 -13.28 -14.22 8.04
C LEU A 170 -11.89 -14.23 8.69
N ASP A 171 -11.79 -14.13 10.02
CA ASP A 171 -10.51 -14.21 10.73
C ASP A 171 -9.77 -15.51 10.40
N HIS A 172 -10.49 -16.64 10.39
CA HIS A 172 -9.92 -17.93 10.01
C HIS A 172 -9.48 -17.99 8.54
N SER A 173 -10.29 -17.48 7.60
CA SER A 173 -9.93 -17.40 6.18
C SER A 173 -8.72 -16.50 5.94
N TYR A 174 -8.64 -15.39 6.67
CA TYR A 174 -7.53 -14.45 6.65
C TYR A 174 -6.23 -15.09 7.17
N ASP A 175 -6.27 -15.78 8.30
CA ASP A 175 -5.12 -16.49 8.87
C ASP A 175 -4.60 -17.60 7.94
N ARG A 176 -5.51 -18.34 7.28
CA ARG A 176 -5.15 -19.34 6.27
C ARG A 176 -4.44 -18.71 5.07
N ALA A 177 -4.96 -17.58 4.57
CA ALA A 177 -4.33 -16.84 3.48
C ALA A 177 -2.95 -16.30 3.87
N PHE A 178 -2.82 -15.76 5.09
CA PHE A 178 -1.54 -15.28 5.64
C PHE A 178 -0.48 -16.40 5.68
N GLN A 179 -0.85 -17.58 6.18
CA GLN A 179 0.04 -18.73 6.23
C GLN A 179 0.40 -19.24 4.84
N ALA A 180 -0.57 -19.34 3.92
CA ALA A 180 -0.29 -19.73 2.54
C ALA A 180 0.69 -18.76 1.86
N TYR A 181 0.54 -17.45 2.06
CA TYR A 181 1.46 -16.45 1.52
C TYR A 181 2.86 -16.58 2.10
N THR A 182 2.97 -16.78 3.41
CA THR A 182 4.25 -17.02 4.09
C THR A 182 4.96 -18.22 3.45
N THR A 183 4.26 -19.36 3.32
CA THR A 183 4.80 -20.57 2.65
C THR A 183 5.17 -20.32 1.18
N ILE A 184 4.35 -19.59 0.42
CA ILE A 184 4.63 -19.22 -0.98
C ILE A 184 5.98 -18.49 -1.06
N PHE A 185 6.16 -17.45 -0.26
CA PHE A 185 7.37 -16.63 -0.32
C PHE A 185 8.61 -17.38 0.18
N GLU A 186 8.46 -18.24 1.19
CA GLU A 186 9.52 -19.17 1.63
C GLU A 186 9.94 -20.14 0.51
N ARG A 187 8.99 -20.79 -0.17
CA ARG A 187 9.26 -21.69 -1.31
C ARG A 187 9.90 -20.99 -2.50
N LEU A 188 9.60 -19.70 -2.68
CA LEU A 188 10.20 -18.85 -3.70
C LEU A 188 11.57 -18.28 -3.29
N GLU A 189 12.06 -18.60 -2.09
CA GLU A 189 13.31 -18.09 -1.51
C GLU A 189 13.35 -16.54 -1.53
N VAL A 190 12.24 -15.91 -1.16
CA VAL A 190 12.12 -14.46 -0.98
C VAL A 190 11.62 -14.16 0.42
N SER A 191 12.50 -13.60 1.27
CA SER A 191 12.12 -13.21 2.63
C SER A 191 11.21 -11.98 2.60
N THR A 192 9.97 -12.15 3.03
CA THR A 192 9.02 -11.04 3.20
C THR A 192 8.80 -10.72 4.68
N MET A 193 8.48 -9.47 4.96
CA MET A 193 8.07 -8.97 6.27
C MET A 193 6.58 -8.60 6.16
N PRO A 194 5.70 -9.26 6.92
CA PRO A 194 4.32 -8.82 7.05
C PRO A 194 4.29 -7.49 7.80
N VAL A 195 3.58 -6.50 7.27
CA VAL A 195 3.45 -5.16 7.87
C VAL A 195 1.98 -4.76 7.92
N GLU A 196 1.57 -4.07 8.97
CA GLU A 196 0.24 -3.46 9.03
C GLU A 196 0.13 -2.35 7.98
N ALA A 197 -0.98 -2.31 7.26
CA ALA A 197 -1.17 -1.39 6.15
C ALA A 197 -2.50 -0.66 6.23
N ASP A 198 -2.65 0.35 5.37
CA ASP A 198 -3.94 0.97 5.16
C ASP A 198 -4.84 0.08 4.28
N SER A 199 -6.16 0.18 4.45
CA SER A 199 -7.12 -0.53 3.58
C SER A 199 -7.49 0.27 2.32
N GLY A 200 -7.19 1.57 2.30
CA GLY A 200 -7.39 2.48 1.17
C GLY A 200 -8.79 2.41 0.55
N ALA A 201 -8.84 2.67 -0.76
CA ALA A 201 -10.06 2.63 -1.57
C ALA A 201 -10.62 1.21 -1.81
N ILE A 202 -9.91 0.17 -1.37
CA ILE A 202 -10.45 -1.20 -1.37
C ILE A 202 -11.48 -1.36 -0.24
N GLY A 203 -11.33 -0.57 0.84
CA GLY A 203 -12.17 -0.64 2.04
C GLY A 203 -11.82 -1.85 2.91
N GLY A 204 -12.16 -1.79 4.20
CA GLY A 204 -11.86 -2.86 5.16
C GLY A 204 -11.44 -2.32 6.52
N LYS A 205 -11.23 -3.23 7.49
CA LYS A 205 -10.76 -2.87 8.85
C LYS A 205 -9.28 -3.18 9.07
N ASP A 206 -8.89 -4.41 8.74
CA ASP A 206 -7.54 -4.91 8.93
C ASP A 206 -6.95 -5.27 7.57
N SER A 207 -5.72 -4.82 7.31
CA SER A 207 -4.95 -5.24 6.14
C SER A 207 -3.48 -5.43 6.50
N GLN A 208 -2.83 -6.35 5.79
CA GLN A 208 -1.40 -6.60 5.92
C GLN A 208 -0.75 -6.76 4.55
N GLU A 209 0.38 -6.06 4.38
CA GLU A 209 1.24 -6.16 3.20
C GLU A 209 2.39 -7.13 3.48
N PHE A 210 2.80 -7.89 2.47
CA PHE A 210 3.98 -8.75 2.48
C PHE A 210 5.11 -8.02 1.75
N ILE A 211 5.97 -7.37 2.51
CA ILE A 211 7.01 -6.50 1.99
C ILE A 211 8.33 -7.26 1.81
N PHE A 212 8.88 -7.26 0.61
CA PHE A 212 10.28 -7.62 0.39
C PHE A 212 11.17 -6.40 0.64
N LEU A 213 11.99 -6.45 1.70
CA LEU A 213 12.88 -5.35 2.05
C LEU A 213 13.91 -5.12 0.95
N SER A 214 13.96 -3.89 0.43
CA SER A 214 14.82 -3.51 -0.68
C SER A 214 15.02 -2.00 -0.68
N GLU A 215 16.25 -1.55 -0.86
CA GLU A 215 16.57 -0.13 -1.00
C GLU A 215 15.87 0.53 -2.21
N TYR A 216 15.43 -0.29 -3.17
CA TYR A 216 14.68 0.15 -4.36
C TYR A 216 13.16 0.11 -4.19
N GLY A 217 12.68 -0.23 -2.99
CA GLY A 217 11.27 -0.22 -2.64
C GLY A 217 10.66 1.17 -2.62
N GLU A 218 9.38 1.26 -2.96
CA GLU A 218 8.62 2.51 -2.89
C GLU A 218 7.91 2.66 -1.53
N ASP A 219 7.64 1.54 -0.84
CA ASP A 219 6.95 1.53 0.45
C ASP A 219 7.89 1.89 1.58
N SER A 220 7.44 2.79 2.45
CA SER A 220 8.16 3.23 3.65
C SER A 220 7.62 2.49 4.87
N ILE A 221 8.43 1.63 5.46
CA ILE A 221 8.04 0.76 6.57
C ILE A 221 8.71 1.20 7.86
N LEU A 222 7.91 1.45 8.89
CA LEU A 222 8.38 1.67 10.26
C LEU A 222 8.41 0.34 10.99
N HIS A 223 9.59 -0.05 11.48
CA HIS A 223 9.84 -1.34 12.10
C HIS A 223 10.59 -1.23 13.42
N CYS A 224 10.17 -2.01 14.42
CA CYS A 224 10.87 -2.19 15.69
C CYS A 224 11.60 -3.54 15.73
N SER A 225 12.93 -3.52 15.79
CA SER A 225 13.74 -4.75 15.84
C SER A 225 13.59 -5.57 17.12
N GLN A 226 13.00 -5.02 18.17
CA GLN A 226 12.91 -5.68 19.47
C GLN A 226 11.60 -6.45 19.65
N CYS A 227 10.46 -5.87 19.30
CA CYS A 227 9.15 -6.49 19.48
C CYS A 227 8.50 -6.97 18.17
N GLY A 228 9.10 -6.67 17.01
CA GLY A 228 8.60 -7.08 15.70
C GLY A 228 7.44 -6.25 15.15
N TYR A 229 7.09 -5.12 15.80
CA TYR A 229 6.12 -4.17 15.24
C TYR A 229 6.61 -3.70 13.86
N ALA A 230 5.74 -3.79 12.85
CA ALA A 230 6.03 -3.32 11.50
C ALA A 230 4.75 -2.79 10.86
N ALA A 231 4.81 -1.58 10.33
CA ALA A 231 3.67 -0.94 9.66
C ALA A 231 4.16 -0.06 8.50
N ASN A 232 3.36 0.02 7.45
CA ASN A 232 3.53 1.03 6.41
C ASN A 232 3.37 2.43 7.04
N SER A 233 4.16 3.41 6.61
CA SER A 233 4.14 4.79 7.09
C SER A 233 2.75 5.43 7.08
N GLU A 234 1.89 5.03 6.14
CA GLU A 234 0.50 5.47 6.04
C GLU A 234 -0.36 5.00 7.23
N LYS A 235 0.01 3.87 7.86
CA LYS A 235 -0.72 3.25 8.99
C LYS A 235 0.02 3.31 10.32
N ALA A 236 1.34 3.47 10.30
CA ALA A 236 2.21 3.34 11.46
C ALA A 236 1.76 4.23 12.62
N THR A 237 1.80 3.70 13.83
CA THR A 237 1.49 4.43 15.07
C THR A 237 2.74 4.49 15.95
N TYR A 238 2.72 5.39 16.91
CA TYR A 238 3.85 5.62 17.82
C TYR A 238 3.33 5.88 19.24
N ALA A 239 4.18 5.61 20.22
CA ALA A 239 3.91 6.04 21.58
C ALA A 239 4.35 7.51 21.72
N ALA A 240 3.40 8.40 22.04
CA ALA A 240 3.73 9.76 22.42
C ALA A 240 4.65 9.74 23.65
N LEU A 241 5.75 10.47 23.58
CA LEU A 241 6.65 10.63 24.72
C LEU A 241 5.97 11.53 25.76
N ASP A 242 5.95 11.09 27.02
CA ASP A 242 5.52 11.93 28.13
C ASP A 242 6.56 13.05 28.34
N ASN A 243 6.33 14.17 27.66
CA ASN A 243 7.18 15.36 27.73
C ASN A 243 6.85 16.24 28.95
N ALA A 244 5.92 15.83 29.83
CA ALA A 244 5.49 16.63 30.97
C ALA A 244 6.54 16.67 32.09
N ARG A 245 7.55 17.55 31.96
CA ARG A 245 8.54 17.81 33.02
C ARG A 245 8.32 19.14 33.76
N GLU A 246 7.60 20.09 33.16
CA GLU A 246 7.44 21.43 33.74
C GLU A 246 5.98 21.77 34.09
N PRO A 247 5.75 22.58 35.15
CA PRO A 247 4.42 23.10 35.46
C PRO A 247 3.94 24.07 34.37
N GLU A 248 2.62 24.22 34.24
CA GLU A 248 2.02 25.19 33.32
C GLU A 248 2.47 26.62 33.68
N LYS A 249 2.85 27.40 32.67
CA LYS A 249 3.25 28.81 32.75
C LYS A 249 2.17 29.69 32.12
N ASP A 250 2.18 30.97 32.46
CA ASP A 250 1.22 31.94 31.92
C ASP A 250 1.43 32.14 30.41
N LEU A 251 0.32 32.16 29.67
CA LEU A 251 0.29 32.43 28.23
C LEU A 251 0.82 33.84 27.94
N SER A 252 1.76 33.97 27.00
CA SER A 252 2.33 35.28 26.61
C SER A 252 2.63 35.40 25.12
N ASP A 253 2.44 36.59 24.57
CA ASP A 253 2.89 36.95 23.22
C ASP A 253 4.42 37.08 23.15
N VAL A 254 5.00 36.63 22.04
CA VAL A 254 6.41 36.87 21.66
C VAL A 254 6.48 37.42 20.24
N ALA A 255 7.28 38.46 20.02
CA ALA A 255 7.49 39.04 18.70
C ALA A 255 8.48 38.19 17.90
N THR A 256 8.05 37.74 16.72
CA THR A 256 8.76 36.82 15.83
C THR A 256 8.64 37.27 14.36
N PRO A 257 9.02 38.52 14.02
CA PRO A 257 8.82 39.04 12.67
C PRO A 257 9.62 38.26 11.62
N GLY A 258 8.95 37.82 10.56
CA GLY A 258 9.55 37.07 9.46
C GLY A 258 9.92 35.62 9.80
N LYS A 259 9.31 35.05 10.86
CA LYS A 259 9.52 33.66 11.29
C LYS A 259 8.26 32.86 10.99
N GLU A 260 8.18 32.35 9.77
CA GLU A 260 6.98 31.70 9.23
C GLU A 260 7.10 30.17 9.17
N THR A 261 8.29 29.62 9.38
CA THR A 261 8.55 28.18 9.40
C THR A 261 8.88 27.69 10.81
N ILE A 262 8.63 26.41 11.08
CA ILE A 262 8.95 25.79 12.37
C ILE A 262 10.43 25.89 12.68
N THR A 263 11.30 25.59 11.71
CA THR A 263 12.76 25.67 11.86
C THR A 263 13.21 27.10 12.17
N ASP A 264 12.71 28.10 11.44
CA ASP A 264 13.06 29.51 11.70
C ASP A 264 12.64 29.95 13.11
N LEU A 265 11.48 29.50 13.58
CA LEU A 265 10.94 29.82 14.90
C LEU A 265 11.72 29.13 16.02
N SER A 266 12.03 27.85 15.85
CA SER A 266 12.84 27.05 16.77
C SER A 266 14.23 27.66 16.96
N GLU A 267 14.92 28.00 15.87
CA GLU A 267 16.24 28.64 15.92
C GLU A 267 16.19 30.03 16.57
N PHE A 268 15.15 30.81 16.27
CA PHE A 268 15.00 32.16 16.81
C PHE A 268 14.75 32.18 18.33
N LEU A 269 13.92 31.25 18.83
CA LEU A 269 13.56 31.17 20.25
C LEU A 269 14.51 30.28 21.07
N GLY A 270 15.37 29.50 20.41
CA GLY A 270 16.30 28.57 21.08
C GLY A 270 15.58 27.39 21.76
N VAL A 271 14.49 26.92 21.15
CA VAL A 271 13.66 25.79 21.63
C VAL A 271 13.74 24.63 20.64
N GLY A 272 13.34 23.42 21.03
CA GLY A 272 13.23 22.33 20.07
C GLY A 272 12.02 22.50 19.16
N GLU A 273 12.09 21.98 17.93
CA GLU A 273 10.92 21.93 17.03
C GLU A 273 9.76 21.18 17.67
N GLN A 274 10.06 20.20 18.52
CA GLN A 274 9.07 19.43 19.27
C GLN A 274 8.31 20.27 20.32
N ASP A 275 8.82 21.45 20.69
CA ASP A 275 8.16 22.36 21.64
C ASP A 275 7.14 23.29 20.95
N ILE A 276 7.01 23.21 19.62
CA ILE A 276 6.12 24.03 18.79
C ILE A 276 4.91 23.18 18.37
N ALA A 277 3.71 23.74 18.43
CA ALA A 277 2.49 23.14 17.90
C ALA A 277 2.26 23.64 16.47
N LYS A 278 2.50 22.78 15.49
CA LYS A 278 2.30 23.09 14.06
C LYS A 278 0.84 22.88 13.69
N THR A 279 0.25 23.90 13.07
CA THR A 279 -1.09 23.80 12.48
C THR A 279 -0.98 23.70 10.96
N VAL A 280 -1.56 22.65 10.39
CA VAL A 280 -1.65 22.43 8.94
C VAL A 280 -3.12 22.54 8.53
N PHE A 281 -3.36 23.15 7.38
CA PHE A 281 -4.70 23.54 6.93
C PHE A 281 -5.12 22.70 5.74
N TYR A 282 -6.25 22.03 5.87
CA TYR A 282 -6.80 21.19 4.83
C TYR A 282 -8.20 21.63 4.44
N LYS A 283 -8.56 21.37 3.19
CA LYS A 283 -9.94 21.34 2.71
C LYS A 283 -10.33 19.89 2.50
N ALA A 284 -11.27 19.40 3.31
CA ALA A 284 -11.89 18.10 3.13
C ALA A 284 -13.29 18.34 2.55
N ASP A 285 -13.49 17.98 1.29
CA ASP A 285 -14.64 18.39 0.48
C ASP A 285 -14.85 19.93 0.48
N GLU A 286 -15.84 20.42 1.22
CA GLU A 286 -16.15 21.85 1.36
C GLU A 286 -15.86 22.41 2.76
N LYS A 287 -15.27 21.61 3.65
CA LYS A 287 -14.98 21.99 5.04
C LYS A 287 -13.49 22.26 5.24
N VAL A 288 -13.18 23.33 5.96
CA VAL A 288 -11.81 23.65 6.36
C VAL A 288 -11.48 22.95 7.68
N ILE A 289 -10.35 22.24 7.68
CA ILE A 289 -9.85 21.44 8.78
C ILE A 289 -8.51 22.01 9.25
N PHE A 290 -8.38 22.19 10.56
CA PHE A 290 -7.14 22.59 11.21
C PHE A 290 -6.57 21.35 11.90
N ALA A 291 -5.50 20.79 11.32
CA ALA A 291 -4.81 19.62 11.84
C ALA A 291 -3.57 20.07 12.64
N VAL A 292 -3.54 19.77 13.94
CA VAL A 292 -2.48 20.22 14.84
C VAL A 292 -1.61 19.05 15.27
N VAL A 293 -0.33 19.11 14.91
CA VAL A 293 0.70 18.12 15.24
C VAL A 293 1.88 18.80 15.93
N GLN A 294 2.78 18.01 16.49
CA GLN A 294 4.04 18.51 17.04
C GLN A 294 4.93 19.08 15.91
N GLY A 295 5.72 20.11 16.18
CA GLY A 295 6.39 20.90 15.15
C GLY A 295 7.41 20.11 14.32
N ASP A 296 8.00 19.09 14.92
CA ASP A 296 8.96 18.18 14.30
C ASP A 296 8.29 17.00 13.54
N HIS A 297 6.96 16.96 13.48
CA HIS A 297 6.17 15.91 12.83
C HIS A 297 5.32 16.46 11.69
N GLU A 298 5.02 15.64 10.69
CA GLU A 298 4.08 15.98 9.61
C GLU A 298 2.70 15.35 9.85
N VAL A 299 1.66 15.90 9.22
CA VAL A 299 0.34 15.29 9.21
C VAL A 299 0.35 14.09 8.25
N ASN A 300 -0.17 12.96 8.70
CA ASN A 300 -0.44 11.82 7.85
C ASN A 300 -1.80 12.01 7.17
N GLU A 301 -1.75 12.38 5.88
CA GLU A 301 -2.93 12.64 5.07
C GLU A 301 -3.82 11.40 4.91
N THR A 302 -3.25 10.19 4.85
CA THR A 302 -4.03 8.94 4.78
C THR A 302 -4.85 8.72 6.04
N LYS A 303 -4.25 8.89 7.22
CA LYS A 303 -5.00 8.85 8.50
C LYS A 303 -6.10 9.89 8.54
N LEU A 304 -5.80 11.12 8.10
CA LEU A 304 -6.75 12.22 8.11
C LEU A 304 -7.92 11.98 7.13
N GLN A 305 -7.65 11.49 5.91
CA GLN A 305 -8.67 11.11 4.94
C GLN A 305 -9.60 10.01 5.48
N ASN A 306 -9.01 8.94 6.04
CA ASN A 306 -9.76 7.83 6.61
C ASN A 306 -10.63 8.25 7.79
N LEU A 307 -10.09 9.12 8.66
CA LEU A 307 -10.81 9.66 9.81
C LEU A 307 -12.02 10.49 9.39
N LEU A 308 -11.86 11.34 8.37
CA LEU A 308 -12.89 12.22 7.86
C LEU A 308 -13.87 11.52 6.92
N ASN A 309 -13.53 10.32 6.43
CA ASN A 309 -14.26 9.57 5.42
C ASN A 309 -14.59 10.47 4.20
N THR A 310 -13.56 11.17 3.70
CA THR A 310 -13.65 12.14 2.60
C THR A 310 -13.05 11.57 1.31
N GLU A 311 -13.62 11.92 0.17
CA GLU A 311 -13.07 11.55 -1.15
C GLU A 311 -11.91 12.47 -1.55
N THR A 312 -11.94 13.73 -1.11
CA THR A 312 -10.91 14.71 -1.41
C THR A 312 -10.35 15.33 -0.13
N LEU A 313 -9.02 15.40 -0.07
CA LEU A 313 -8.30 16.15 0.96
C LEU A 313 -7.23 16.96 0.25
N GLU A 314 -7.34 18.28 0.32
CA GLU A 314 -6.42 19.20 -0.33
C GLU A 314 -5.76 20.08 0.72
N THR A 315 -4.44 20.23 0.65
CA THR A 315 -3.74 21.23 1.49
C THR A 315 -4.10 22.63 1.01
N LEU A 316 -4.51 23.50 1.94
CA LEU A 316 -4.80 24.89 1.63
C LEU A 316 -3.51 25.68 1.40
N THR A 317 -3.47 26.42 0.30
CA THR A 317 -2.36 27.30 -0.06
C THR A 317 -2.36 28.59 0.76
N ASN A 318 -1.19 29.23 0.88
CA ASN A 318 -1.05 30.52 1.55
C ASN A 318 -2.00 31.60 1.00
N GLU A 319 -2.27 31.61 -0.32
CA GLU A 319 -3.20 32.56 -0.94
C GLU A 319 -4.66 32.33 -0.48
N GLN A 320 -5.07 31.06 -0.37
CA GLN A 320 -6.39 30.72 0.15
C GLN A 320 -6.52 31.11 1.63
N LEU A 321 -5.50 30.85 2.44
CA LEU A 321 -5.47 31.25 3.85
C LEU A 321 -5.54 32.77 4.03
N GLN A 322 -4.83 33.54 3.20
CA GLN A 322 -4.91 35.01 3.20
C GLN A 322 -6.30 35.50 2.82
N THR A 323 -6.95 34.86 1.85
CA THR A 323 -8.33 35.18 1.43
C THR A 323 -9.34 34.93 2.56
N MET A 324 -9.05 33.97 3.44
CA MET A 324 -9.81 33.71 4.68
C MET A 324 -9.48 34.69 5.81
N GLY A 325 -8.55 35.63 5.62
CA GLY A 325 -8.13 36.59 6.62
C GLY A 325 -7.14 36.04 7.65
N LEU A 326 -6.51 34.89 7.39
CA LEU A 326 -5.57 34.26 8.30
C LEU A 326 -4.15 34.80 8.11
N ALA A 327 -3.45 35.04 9.23
CA ALA A 327 -2.08 35.52 9.25
C ALA A 327 -1.08 34.38 8.94
N VAL A 328 -0.87 34.08 7.65
CA VAL A 328 0.03 33.02 7.16
C VAL A 328 1.38 33.05 7.90
N GLY A 329 1.84 31.88 8.36
CA GLY A 329 3.06 31.73 9.17
C GLY A 329 2.87 31.98 10.67
N TYR A 330 1.70 32.47 11.09
CA TYR A 330 1.38 32.81 12.48
C TYR A 330 0.01 32.26 12.91
N VAL A 331 -0.54 31.29 12.19
CA VAL A 331 -1.91 30.78 12.42
C VAL A 331 -1.91 29.62 13.42
N SER A 332 -2.89 29.60 14.31
CA SER A 332 -3.24 28.48 15.19
C SER A 332 -4.75 28.44 15.43
N PRO A 333 -5.32 27.34 15.95
CA PRO A 333 -6.75 27.30 16.28
C PRO A 333 -7.15 28.19 17.48
N ILE A 334 -6.20 28.84 18.16
CA ILE A 334 -6.45 29.56 19.41
C ILE A 334 -7.25 30.84 19.14
N GLY A 335 -8.49 30.88 19.60
CA GLY A 335 -9.37 32.04 19.44
C GLY A 335 -9.97 32.20 18.03
N ILE A 336 -9.88 31.17 17.18
CA ILE A 336 -10.61 31.11 15.91
C ILE A 336 -11.89 30.28 16.12
N GLU A 337 -13.02 30.87 15.74
CA GLU A 337 -14.34 30.20 15.77
C GLU A 337 -14.68 29.63 14.38
N ASP A 338 -15.65 28.71 14.32
CA ASP A 338 -16.19 28.12 13.07
C ASP A 338 -15.20 27.30 12.21
N VAL A 339 -14.15 26.73 12.82
CA VAL A 339 -13.23 25.79 12.16
C VAL A 339 -13.28 24.43 12.84
N TYR A 340 -13.20 23.34 12.08
CA TYR A 340 -13.11 22.00 12.65
C TYR A 340 -11.64 21.67 12.94
N THR A 341 -11.34 21.38 14.19
CA THR A 341 -9.98 21.23 14.70
C THR A 341 -9.72 19.80 15.15
N ILE A 342 -8.61 19.24 14.67
CA ILE A 342 -8.16 17.90 15.02
C ILE A 342 -6.75 18.01 15.57
N VAL A 343 -6.49 17.41 16.72
CA VAL A 343 -5.20 17.48 17.40
C VAL A 343 -4.62 16.10 17.67
N ASP A 344 -3.33 15.96 17.44
CA ASP A 344 -2.59 14.76 17.76
C ASP A 344 -2.36 14.59 19.29
N PRO A 345 -2.43 13.37 19.84
CA PRO A 345 -2.19 13.11 21.25
C PRO A 345 -0.86 13.65 21.81
N ALA A 346 0.21 13.73 21.00
CA ALA A 346 1.49 14.27 21.46
C ALA A 346 1.41 15.77 21.81
N VAL A 347 0.57 16.53 21.08
CA VAL A 347 0.30 17.94 21.39
C VAL A 347 -0.51 18.06 22.67
N VAL A 348 -1.52 17.20 22.86
CA VAL A 348 -2.37 17.17 24.07
C VAL A 348 -1.56 16.87 25.33
N GLN A 349 -0.55 15.99 25.23
CA GLN A 349 0.31 15.59 26.35
C GLN A 349 1.44 16.59 26.63
N SER A 350 1.70 17.50 25.70
CA SER A 350 2.76 18.51 25.83
C SER A 350 2.27 19.73 26.61
N LYS A 351 3.20 20.36 27.34
CA LYS A 351 2.92 21.56 28.13
C LYS A 351 3.76 22.73 27.64
N ASN A 352 3.23 23.93 27.81
CA ASN A 352 3.91 25.18 27.52
C ASN A 352 4.43 25.30 26.09
N MET A 353 3.68 24.80 25.11
CA MET A 353 4.09 24.82 23.72
C MET A 353 4.09 26.24 23.14
N ILE A 354 4.67 26.38 21.95
CA ILE A 354 4.62 27.60 21.15
C ILE A 354 3.65 27.40 19.99
N ALA A 355 2.79 28.37 19.71
CA ALA A 355 1.85 28.32 18.59
C ALA A 355 1.68 29.70 17.94
N GLY A 356 1.13 29.77 16.73
CA GLY A 356 0.82 31.03 16.07
C GLY A 356 -0.15 31.91 16.89
N ALA A 357 0.09 33.23 16.93
CA ALA A 357 -0.77 34.17 17.68
C ALA A 357 -1.97 34.72 16.87
N ASN A 358 -2.20 34.18 15.66
CA ASN A 358 -3.18 34.69 14.69
C ASN A 358 -2.98 36.16 14.32
N ARG A 359 -1.74 36.64 14.45
CA ARG A 359 -1.29 38.01 14.19
C ARG A 359 0.08 37.98 13.54
N GLU A 360 0.23 38.70 12.44
CA GLU A 360 1.49 38.78 11.71
C GLU A 360 2.64 39.22 12.62
N GLY A 361 3.74 38.46 12.60
CA GLY A 361 4.95 38.75 13.36
C GLY A 361 4.89 38.39 14.84
N PHE A 362 3.87 37.65 15.30
CA PHE A 362 3.74 37.21 16.69
C PHE A 362 3.40 35.73 16.83
N HIS A 363 4.00 35.09 17.82
CA HIS A 363 3.63 33.76 18.32
C HIS A 363 3.21 33.85 19.78
N LEU A 364 2.49 32.84 20.25
CA LEU A 364 2.17 32.60 21.65
C LEU A 364 3.17 31.62 22.25
N THR A 365 3.60 31.89 23.47
CA THR A 365 4.44 31.02 24.29
C THR A 365 3.65 30.52 25.49
N ASN A 366 4.04 29.36 26.02
CA ASN A 366 3.36 28.71 27.14
C ASN A 366 1.90 28.33 26.85
N VAL A 367 1.60 27.94 25.62
CA VAL A 367 0.30 27.42 25.20
C VAL A 367 0.07 26.05 25.84
N ASN A 368 -1.07 25.88 26.49
CA ASN A 368 -1.47 24.62 27.13
C ASN A 368 -2.85 24.18 26.63
N TYR A 369 -2.92 22.97 26.08
CA TYR A 369 -4.17 22.34 25.67
C TYR A 369 -5.11 22.17 26.87
N GLY A 370 -6.41 22.36 26.66
CA GLY A 370 -7.44 22.31 27.70
C GLY A 370 -7.65 23.62 28.46
N ARG A 371 -6.58 24.40 28.69
CA ARG A 371 -6.63 25.74 29.31
C ARG A 371 -6.84 26.85 28.27
N ASP A 372 -5.98 26.90 27.25
CA ASP A 372 -5.95 28.01 26.28
C ASP A 372 -6.80 27.72 25.03
N TRP A 373 -6.94 26.44 24.68
CA TRP A 373 -7.75 25.99 23.55
C TRP A 373 -8.14 24.52 23.71
N LYS A 374 -9.12 24.07 22.94
CA LYS A 374 -9.53 22.66 22.82
C LYS A 374 -9.82 22.35 21.36
N ALA A 375 -9.58 21.11 20.96
CA ALA A 375 -9.92 20.63 19.64
C ALA A 375 -11.33 20.02 19.64
N ASP A 376 -11.93 19.90 18.46
CA ASP A 376 -13.16 19.14 18.27
C ASP A 376 -12.92 17.63 18.37
N LEU A 377 -11.71 17.19 18.00
CA LEU A 377 -11.32 15.77 18.01
C LEU A 377 -9.85 15.57 18.38
N GLU A 378 -9.59 14.64 19.30
CA GLU A 378 -8.26 14.19 19.70
C GLU A 378 -8.00 12.80 19.11
N THR A 379 -7.06 12.67 18.19
CA THR A 379 -6.74 11.37 17.55
C THR A 379 -5.40 11.43 16.82
N ASP A 380 -4.77 10.27 16.64
CA ASP A 380 -3.52 10.14 15.89
C ASP A 380 -3.72 10.55 14.42
N ILE A 381 -3.03 11.62 14.04
CA ILE A 381 -2.98 12.17 12.68
C ILE A 381 -1.53 12.38 12.23
N THR A 382 -0.57 11.81 12.95
CA THR A 382 0.86 12.07 12.73
C THR A 382 1.45 11.06 11.75
N LEU A 383 2.32 11.56 10.87
CA LEU A 383 3.20 10.73 10.04
C LEU A 383 4.43 10.34 10.88
N VAL A 384 4.45 9.09 11.30
CA VAL A 384 5.52 8.53 12.14
C VAL A 384 6.84 8.49 11.37
N LYS A 385 7.93 8.86 12.05
CA LYS A 385 9.28 8.92 11.49
C LYS A 385 10.24 7.97 12.22
N ALA A 386 11.41 7.74 11.60
CA ALA A 386 12.48 7.00 12.26
C ALA A 386 12.93 7.74 13.54
N GLY A 387 13.07 6.99 14.62
CA GLY A 387 13.47 7.52 15.93
C GLY A 387 12.31 7.74 16.90
N ASP A 388 11.07 7.71 16.44
CA ASP A 388 9.88 7.76 17.29
C ASP A 388 9.77 6.49 18.15
N GLN A 389 9.11 6.60 19.30
CA GLN A 389 8.98 5.48 20.21
C GLN A 389 7.98 4.45 19.67
N CYS A 390 8.36 3.18 19.71
CA CYS A 390 7.50 2.07 19.33
C CYS A 390 6.22 2.06 20.19
N PRO A 391 5.04 1.82 19.59
CA PRO A 391 3.78 1.75 20.34
C PRO A 391 3.75 0.56 21.33
N ASN A 392 4.53 -0.48 21.07
CA ASN A 392 4.48 -1.75 21.80
C ASN A 392 5.64 -1.94 22.79
N CYS A 393 6.68 -1.12 22.74
CA CYS A 393 7.83 -1.23 23.65
C CYS A 393 8.64 0.08 23.76
N PRO A 394 9.59 0.19 24.70
CA PRO A 394 10.39 1.41 24.88
C PRO A 394 11.42 1.72 23.78
N GLU A 395 11.59 0.83 22.80
CA GLU A 395 12.58 1.01 21.73
C GLU A 395 12.11 1.96 20.64
N LYS A 396 13.06 2.44 19.82
CA LYS A 396 12.78 3.36 18.72
C LYS A 396 12.45 2.62 17.42
N LEU A 397 11.57 3.22 16.62
CA LEU A 397 11.23 2.76 15.29
C LEU A 397 12.36 3.09 14.30
N MET A 398 12.58 2.17 13.36
CA MET A 398 13.49 2.36 12.24
C MET A 398 12.70 2.44 10.95
N LEU A 399 13.11 3.33 10.05
CA LEU A 399 12.61 3.34 8.68
C LEU A 399 13.37 2.31 7.83
N ARG A 400 12.62 1.55 7.04
CA ARG A 400 13.10 0.68 5.96
C ARG A 400 12.28 0.95 4.71
N THR A 401 12.83 0.61 3.56
CA THR A 401 12.08 0.61 2.30
C THR A 401 11.87 -0.82 1.82
N GLY A 402 10.79 -1.03 1.07
CA GLY A 402 10.51 -2.34 0.51
C GLY A 402 9.52 -2.34 -0.64
N ILE A 403 9.38 -3.51 -1.24
CA ILE A 403 8.51 -3.77 -2.38
C ILE A 403 7.38 -4.65 -1.88
N GLU A 404 6.15 -4.14 -1.90
CA GLU A 404 4.94 -4.91 -1.61
C GLU A 404 4.72 -6.04 -2.63
N LEU A 405 4.87 -7.31 -2.22
CA LEU A 405 4.70 -8.47 -3.10
C LEU A 405 3.29 -9.05 -3.07
N GLY A 406 2.58 -8.82 -1.97
CA GLY A 406 1.19 -9.23 -1.80
C GLY A 406 0.54 -8.47 -0.66
N HIS A 407 -0.79 -8.50 -0.65
CA HIS A 407 -1.62 -7.77 0.31
C HIS A 407 -2.85 -8.60 0.63
N ILE A 408 -3.21 -8.67 1.90
CA ILE A 408 -4.41 -9.34 2.40
C ILE A 408 -5.30 -8.35 3.15
N PHE A 409 -6.62 -8.44 2.97
CA PHE A 409 -7.60 -7.49 3.49
C PHE A 409 -8.82 -8.20 4.10
N LYS A 410 -9.32 -7.65 5.20
CA LYS A 410 -10.65 -7.93 5.74
C LYS A 410 -11.64 -6.89 5.24
N LEU A 411 -12.37 -7.22 4.17
CA LEU A 411 -13.34 -6.32 3.52
C LEU A 411 -14.65 -6.18 4.32
N GLY A 412 -14.96 -7.16 5.17
CA GLY A 412 -16.21 -7.18 5.91
C GLY A 412 -17.40 -7.32 4.95
N THR A 413 -18.45 -6.52 5.13
CA THR A 413 -19.67 -6.62 4.33
C THR A 413 -19.81 -5.56 3.25
N ALA A 414 -18.76 -4.75 2.97
CA ALA A 414 -18.87 -3.61 2.07
C ALA A 414 -19.36 -4.00 0.65
N TYR A 415 -18.77 -5.03 0.06
CA TYR A 415 -19.17 -5.52 -1.25
C TYR A 415 -20.39 -6.44 -1.19
N SER A 416 -20.50 -7.28 -0.15
CA SER A 416 -21.65 -8.18 -0.02
C SER A 416 -22.97 -7.41 0.13
N ASP A 417 -22.95 -6.30 0.87
CA ASP A 417 -24.09 -5.40 1.02
C ASP A 417 -24.44 -4.76 -0.33
N THR A 418 -23.44 -4.16 -0.98
CA THR A 418 -23.58 -3.51 -2.29
C THR A 418 -24.09 -4.46 -3.38
N PHE A 419 -23.65 -5.72 -3.39
CA PHE A 419 -23.96 -6.70 -4.45
C PHE A 419 -25.00 -7.75 -4.06
N ASP A 420 -25.67 -7.59 -2.91
CA ASP A 420 -26.66 -8.54 -2.40
C ASP A 420 -26.14 -9.99 -2.29
N VAL A 421 -24.90 -10.16 -1.83
CA VAL A 421 -24.33 -11.50 -1.54
C VAL A 421 -24.88 -11.98 -0.20
N LYS A 422 -26.10 -12.50 -0.23
CA LYS A 422 -26.84 -12.96 0.95
C LYS A 422 -26.86 -14.48 1.05
N TYR A 423 -26.98 -14.98 2.27
CA TYR A 423 -27.22 -16.39 2.55
C TYR A 423 -28.22 -16.56 3.70
N LEU A 424 -28.93 -17.68 3.71
CA LEU A 424 -29.77 -18.06 4.85
C LEU A 424 -28.91 -18.75 5.92
N ASN A 425 -28.90 -18.20 7.14
CA ASN A 425 -28.21 -18.82 8.28
C ASN A 425 -28.94 -20.07 8.80
N ASN A 426 -28.40 -20.71 9.84
CA ASN A 426 -28.98 -21.91 10.45
C ASN A 426 -30.38 -21.71 11.06
N GLN A 427 -30.81 -20.47 11.27
CA GLN A 427 -32.15 -20.08 11.74
C GLN A 427 -33.10 -19.67 10.61
N GLY A 428 -32.63 -19.70 9.35
CA GLY A 428 -33.40 -19.25 8.18
C GLY A 428 -33.51 -17.73 8.07
N ILE A 429 -32.60 -16.98 8.71
CA ILE A 429 -32.52 -15.52 8.61
C ILE A 429 -31.49 -15.16 7.55
N GLU A 430 -31.84 -14.24 6.65
CA GLU A 430 -30.91 -13.70 5.65
C GLU A 430 -29.80 -12.89 6.33
N GLN A 431 -28.56 -13.15 5.94
CA GLN A 431 -27.36 -12.45 6.36
C GLN A 431 -26.50 -12.14 5.14
N PHE A 432 -25.68 -11.09 5.21
CA PHE A 432 -24.67 -10.83 4.21
C PHE A 432 -23.41 -11.65 4.49
N ALA A 433 -22.80 -12.21 3.45
CA ALA A 433 -21.52 -12.91 3.58
C ALA A 433 -20.42 -11.92 3.98
N VAL A 434 -19.57 -12.29 4.92
CA VAL A 434 -18.41 -11.48 5.34
C VAL A 434 -17.24 -11.82 4.42
N MET A 435 -16.56 -10.81 3.88
CA MET A 435 -15.59 -10.99 2.79
C MET A 435 -14.16 -10.66 3.20
N GLY A 436 -13.21 -11.39 2.63
CA GLY A 436 -11.79 -11.04 2.59
C GLY A 436 -11.27 -11.05 1.16
N CYS A 437 -10.19 -10.31 0.88
CA CYS A 437 -9.49 -10.40 -0.40
C CYS A 437 -7.97 -10.45 -0.25
N TYR A 438 -7.32 -11.13 -1.19
CA TYR A 438 -5.92 -11.53 -1.06
C TYR A 438 -5.21 -11.46 -2.42
N GLY A 439 -4.33 -10.48 -2.62
CA GLY A 439 -3.56 -10.24 -3.85
C GLY A 439 -2.07 -10.65 -3.78
N ILE A 440 -1.51 -11.20 -4.87
CA ILE A 440 -0.05 -11.36 -5.11
C ILE A 440 0.24 -10.92 -6.55
N GLY A 441 1.19 -10.00 -6.74
CA GLY A 441 1.62 -9.55 -8.06
C GLY A 441 2.71 -10.46 -8.64
N VAL A 442 2.39 -11.29 -9.65
CA VAL A 442 3.29 -12.35 -10.11
C VAL A 442 4.55 -11.80 -10.80
N GLU A 443 4.40 -10.79 -11.67
CA GLU A 443 5.54 -10.13 -12.32
C GLU A 443 6.45 -9.42 -11.30
N ARG A 444 5.85 -8.81 -10.27
CA ARG A 444 6.57 -8.14 -9.19
C ARG A 444 7.35 -9.14 -8.33
N VAL A 445 6.73 -10.27 -8.00
CA VAL A 445 7.39 -11.40 -7.33
C VAL A 445 8.57 -11.92 -8.15
N LEU A 446 8.42 -12.08 -9.46
CA LEU A 446 9.53 -12.48 -10.34
C LEU A 446 10.72 -11.51 -10.26
N ALA A 447 10.47 -10.20 -10.25
CA ALA A 447 11.55 -9.23 -10.07
C ALA A 447 12.19 -9.32 -8.68
N ALA A 448 11.40 -9.45 -7.62
CA ALA A 448 11.89 -9.59 -6.25
C ALA A 448 12.74 -10.84 -6.05
N ILE A 449 12.36 -11.97 -6.66
CA ILE A 449 13.16 -13.20 -6.68
C ILE A 449 14.55 -12.92 -7.27
N ILE A 450 14.63 -12.17 -8.35
CA ILE A 450 15.91 -11.84 -9.00
C ILE A 450 16.72 -10.85 -8.14
N GLU A 451 16.08 -9.87 -7.52
CA GLU A 451 16.75 -8.96 -6.57
C GLU A 451 17.34 -9.74 -5.39
N ALA A 452 16.57 -10.68 -4.81
CA ALA A 452 17.02 -11.51 -3.70
C ALA A 452 18.09 -12.53 -4.10
N ASN A 453 18.01 -13.06 -5.32
CA ASN A 453 18.80 -14.20 -5.78
C ASN A 453 19.56 -13.89 -7.08
N SER A 454 20.52 -12.98 -6.99
CA SER A 454 21.47 -12.71 -8.07
C SER A 454 22.85 -12.34 -7.55
N ASP A 455 23.85 -12.50 -8.42
CA ASP A 455 25.24 -12.12 -8.17
C ASP A 455 25.81 -11.33 -9.35
N GLU A 456 27.12 -11.06 -9.34
CA GLU A 456 27.79 -10.33 -10.43
C GLU A 456 27.76 -11.06 -11.78
N LYS A 457 27.46 -12.36 -11.81
CA LYS A 457 27.44 -13.21 -13.01
C LYS A 457 26.04 -13.39 -13.57
N GLY A 458 25.01 -13.30 -12.74
CA GLY A 458 23.62 -13.31 -13.21
C GLY A 458 22.62 -13.77 -12.17
N ILE A 459 21.52 -14.35 -12.66
CA ILE A 459 20.40 -14.80 -11.84
C ILE A 459 20.71 -16.17 -11.25
N ILE A 460 20.44 -16.35 -9.96
CA ILE A 460 20.53 -17.61 -9.23
C ILE A 460 19.10 -18.04 -8.93
N TRP A 461 18.51 -18.93 -9.75
CA TRP A 461 17.12 -19.32 -9.53
C TRP A 461 16.96 -20.25 -8.34
N PRO A 462 15.92 -20.04 -7.50
CA PRO A 462 15.37 -21.09 -6.66
C PRO A 462 15.08 -22.33 -7.50
N LYS A 463 15.37 -23.51 -6.95
CA LYS A 463 15.36 -24.77 -7.70
C LYS A 463 14.00 -25.09 -8.33
N GLU A 464 12.91 -24.74 -7.64
CA GLU A 464 11.55 -25.05 -8.07
C GLU A 464 11.11 -24.22 -9.27
N ILE A 465 11.67 -23.02 -9.46
CA ILE A 465 11.23 -22.09 -10.50
C ILE A 465 12.18 -21.92 -11.68
N THR A 466 13.40 -22.47 -11.59
CA THR A 466 14.38 -22.39 -12.70
C THR A 466 13.78 -22.82 -14.04
N PRO A 467 14.05 -22.11 -15.15
CA PRO A 467 13.43 -22.42 -16.43
C PRO A 467 13.82 -23.80 -16.98
N TYR A 468 15.03 -24.27 -16.62
CA TYR A 468 15.53 -25.61 -16.88
C TYR A 468 16.45 -26.06 -15.73
N GLN A 469 16.31 -27.32 -15.33
CA GLN A 469 17.10 -27.89 -14.22
C GLN A 469 18.58 -28.09 -14.58
N ILE A 470 18.91 -28.30 -15.86
CA ILE A 470 20.27 -28.58 -16.34
C ILE A 470 20.52 -27.83 -17.65
N HIS A 471 21.66 -27.13 -17.73
CA HIS A 471 22.17 -26.53 -18.96
C HIS A 471 23.40 -27.30 -19.45
N ILE A 472 23.21 -28.12 -20.50
CA ILE A 472 24.29 -28.90 -21.12
C ILE A 472 24.99 -28.02 -22.16
N VAL A 473 26.26 -27.69 -21.90
CA VAL A 473 27.09 -26.88 -22.79
C VAL A 473 28.12 -27.76 -23.46
N VAL A 474 28.08 -27.83 -24.79
CA VAL A 474 29.09 -28.51 -25.59
C VAL A 474 30.16 -27.49 -25.96
N ILE A 475 31.38 -27.68 -25.47
CA ILE A 475 32.50 -26.76 -25.69
C ILE A 475 32.99 -26.85 -27.14
N ASN A 476 33.14 -28.08 -27.66
CA ASN A 476 33.49 -28.33 -29.05
C ASN A 476 32.34 -29.08 -29.76
N PRO A 477 31.61 -28.43 -30.67
CA PRO A 477 30.54 -29.07 -31.44
C PRO A 477 31.01 -30.28 -32.26
N GLU A 478 32.31 -30.36 -32.62
CA GLU A 478 32.88 -31.48 -33.36
C GLU A 478 32.89 -32.78 -32.54
N ASP A 479 32.92 -32.70 -31.21
CA ASP A 479 32.85 -33.87 -30.32
C ASP A 479 31.46 -34.55 -30.35
N LEU A 480 30.41 -33.85 -30.79
CA LEU A 480 29.06 -34.43 -30.96
C LEU A 480 28.99 -35.43 -32.10
N GLU A 481 29.84 -35.30 -33.13
CA GLU A 481 29.93 -36.28 -34.22
C GLU A 481 30.53 -37.62 -33.74
N ILE A 482 31.39 -37.59 -32.71
CA ILE A 482 31.96 -38.80 -32.09
C ILE A 482 30.87 -39.58 -31.34
N PHE A 483 29.94 -38.90 -30.65
CA PHE A 483 28.84 -39.53 -29.92
C PHE A 483 27.74 -40.15 -30.81
N LYS A 484 27.64 -39.77 -32.09
CA LYS A 484 26.73 -40.43 -33.05
C LYS A 484 27.30 -41.74 -33.64
N ARG A 485 28.59 -42.00 -33.44
CA ARG A 485 29.29 -43.19 -33.97
C ARG A 485 29.32 -44.36 -32.97
N TYR A 486 28.81 -44.17 -31.77
CA TYR A 486 28.53 -45.18 -30.76
C TYR A 486 27.03 -45.22 -30.50
#